data_AF-A0A813HVX1-F1
#
_entry.id   AF-A0A813HVX1-F1
#
_cell.length_a   1.000
_cell.length_b   1.000
_cell.length_c   1.000
_cell.angle_alpha   90.00
_cell.angle_beta   90.00
_cell.angle_gamma   90.00
#
_symmetry.space_group_name_H-M   'P 1'
#
loop_
_entity.id
_entity.type
_entity.pdbx_description
1 polymer ?
#
loop_
_entity_poly.entity_id
_entity_poly.type
_entity_poly.pdbx_seq_one_letter_code
_entity_poly.pdbx_strand_id
1 'polypeptide(L)'
;KTAMHKIQCMRSALPALARQEAFVRELLSLLVNEGFLERKRVSVTIPGSTFNTNFDVYLLTPAGAQVRSGGAPLQLPVPQALRQQEEEERKRHEKVLEDLKKDGVDLSKIPAQELAEGKGEMFGAIKTWNSRLRQLRERGQQERAQKYEDVLERIFAWRLAAAQQLRMAPGAVLPDPVAYRIAYSHPMSVEALRGAGVRIVAEEELLALLRQAKLELFGEDLAKSTPAGGEDADGCSDSPMHLPAGPWTPKGKWLNAVYKPNKKTGKAIWEEYYEPWSKGADAGALALKPPSGGKSVQVGTIFGHVMTALMFGRPADLSKLSQQCDSVPPGKQEWERIEEAFSTFGAEVNAAEGYQAKQILAVILGECVNREPTAKSDADRAQEGRWYNCVRWYEALKRTSFPVQFDREAKRQRIE
;
A
#
# COMPACT_ATOMS: atom_id res chain seq x y z
N LYS A 1 35.33 3.73 -10.55
CA LYS A 1 34.38 2.62 -10.21
C LYS A 1 34.83 1.83 -8.98
N THR A 2 36.12 1.54 -8.81
CA THR A 2 36.69 0.74 -7.69
C THR A 2 36.54 1.38 -6.29
N ALA A 3 36.62 2.71 -6.18
CA ALA A 3 36.48 3.41 -4.89
C ALA A 3 35.05 3.41 -4.34
N MET A 4 34.05 3.65 -5.20
CA MET A 4 32.62 3.60 -4.83
C MET A 4 32.20 2.22 -4.33
N HIS A 5 32.68 1.15 -4.97
CA HIS A 5 32.41 -0.21 -4.53
C HIS A 5 33.01 -0.49 -3.13
N LYS A 6 34.25 -0.05 -2.87
CA LYS A 6 34.87 -0.16 -1.54
C LYS A 6 34.09 0.61 -0.47
N ILE A 7 33.61 1.82 -0.77
CA ILE A 7 32.77 2.62 0.15
C ILE A 7 31.45 1.90 0.46
N GLN A 8 30.81 1.30 -0.56
CA GLN A 8 29.59 0.52 -0.36
C GLN A 8 29.83 -0.72 0.51
N CYS A 9 30.91 -1.46 0.29
CA CYS A 9 31.29 -2.60 1.14
C CYS A 9 31.53 -2.16 2.59
N MET A 10 32.27 -1.07 2.83
CA MET A 10 32.51 -0.55 4.18
C MET A 10 31.21 -0.10 4.86
N ARG A 11 30.31 0.58 4.13
CA ARG A 11 28.98 0.95 4.66
C ARG A 11 28.13 -0.26 5.00
N SER A 12 28.22 -1.35 4.23
CA SER A 12 27.45 -2.57 4.52
C SER A 12 27.93 -3.31 5.78
N ALA A 13 29.21 -3.15 6.16
CA ALA A 13 29.77 -3.75 7.37
C ALA A 13 29.38 -3.01 8.67
N LEU A 14 28.90 -1.75 8.57
CA LEU A 14 28.45 -0.99 9.73
C LEU A 14 27.03 -1.39 10.18
N PRO A 15 26.71 -1.32 11.49
CA PRO A 15 25.35 -1.40 12.00
C PRO A 15 24.43 -0.39 11.31
N ALA A 16 23.12 -0.69 11.19
CA ALA A 16 22.19 0.11 10.39
C ALA A 16 22.14 1.60 10.80
N LEU A 17 22.19 1.89 12.11
CA LEU A 17 22.24 3.26 12.65
C LEU A 17 23.55 3.98 12.30
N ALA A 18 24.67 3.24 12.31
CA ALA A 18 25.99 3.74 11.93
C ALA A 18 26.17 3.99 10.42
N ARG A 19 25.20 3.61 9.57
CA ARG A 19 25.24 3.90 8.12
C ARG A 19 24.79 5.31 7.76
N GLN A 20 24.17 6.02 8.71
CA GLN A 20 23.66 7.36 8.48
C GLN A 20 24.80 8.37 8.29
N GLU A 21 24.60 9.36 7.42
CA GLU A 21 25.63 10.34 7.09
C GLU A 21 26.06 11.17 8.31
N ALA A 22 25.11 11.51 9.19
CA ALA A 22 25.40 12.22 10.43
C ALA A 22 26.40 11.47 11.32
N PHE A 23 26.22 10.16 11.48
CA PHE A 23 27.15 9.32 12.25
C PHE A 23 28.54 9.29 11.60
N VAL A 24 28.62 9.09 10.29
CA VAL A 24 29.90 9.01 9.57
C VAL A 24 30.69 10.32 9.69
N ARG A 25 30.00 11.47 9.59
CA ARG A 25 30.62 12.79 9.74
C ARG A 25 31.16 13.01 11.16
N GLU A 26 30.42 12.59 12.17
CA GLU A 26 30.85 12.70 13.56
C GLU A 26 32.01 11.75 13.88
N LEU A 27 31.94 10.50 13.41
CA LEU A 27 33.02 9.52 13.56
C LEU A 27 34.32 10.01 12.90
N LEU A 28 34.25 10.59 11.69
CA LEU A 28 35.43 11.18 11.05
C LEU A 28 36.00 12.34 11.87
N SER A 29 35.14 13.17 12.46
CA SER A 29 35.58 14.26 13.34
C SER A 29 36.27 13.73 14.60
N LEU A 30 35.74 12.66 15.22
CA LEU A 30 36.36 12.00 16.38
C LEU A 30 37.72 11.41 16.04
N LEU A 31 37.83 10.70 14.91
CA LEU A 31 39.10 10.13 14.45
C LEU A 31 40.16 11.20 14.14
N VAL A 32 39.74 12.39 13.71
CA VAL A 32 40.63 13.55 13.53
C VAL A 32 41.04 14.15 14.88
N ASN A 33 40.11 14.31 15.81
CA ASN A 33 40.38 14.87 17.13
C ASN A 33 41.32 13.98 17.96
N GLU A 34 41.16 12.66 17.88
CA GLU A 34 42.05 11.67 18.54
C GLU A 34 43.38 11.47 17.79
N GLY A 35 43.60 12.17 16.67
CA GLY A 35 44.86 12.17 15.95
C GLY A 35 45.13 10.93 15.08
N PHE A 36 44.13 10.08 14.82
CA PHE A 36 44.24 8.93 13.93
C PHE A 36 44.12 9.30 12.44
N LEU A 37 43.40 10.38 12.15
CA LEU A 37 43.25 10.96 10.82
C LEU A 37 43.67 12.43 10.82
N GLU A 38 44.27 12.87 9.72
CA GLU A 38 44.54 14.29 9.47
C GLU A 38 43.60 14.79 8.38
N ARG A 39 42.90 15.90 8.64
CA ARG A 39 42.02 16.54 7.66
C ARG A 39 42.78 17.62 6.90
N LYS A 40 42.95 17.43 5.58
CA LYS A 40 43.56 18.39 4.66
C LYS A 40 42.53 18.92 3.67
N ARG A 41 42.32 20.23 3.65
CA ARG A 41 41.46 20.87 2.63
C ARG A 41 42.25 21.06 1.34
N VAL A 42 41.76 20.50 0.24
CA VAL A 42 42.34 20.66 -1.09
C VAL A 42 41.38 21.49 -1.94
N SER A 43 41.87 22.61 -2.45
CA SER A 43 41.15 23.45 -3.42
C SER A 43 41.63 23.08 -4.82
N VAL A 44 40.70 22.77 -5.73
CA VAL A 44 41.00 22.55 -7.15
C VAL A 44 40.20 23.56 -7.97
N THR A 45 40.92 24.33 -8.79
CA THR A 45 40.32 25.19 -9.81
C THR A 45 40.14 24.36 -11.08
N ILE A 46 38.89 24.20 -11.53
CA ILE A 46 38.60 23.44 -12.75
C ILE A 46 38.89 24.36 -13.96
N PRO A 47 39.68 23.92 -14.95
CA PRO A 47 39.94 24.73 -16.15
C PRO A 47 38.63 25.10 -16.85
N GLY A 48 38.35 26.40 -17.01
CA GLY A 48 37.13 26.91 -17.64
C GLY A 48 35.96 27.24 -16.70
N SER A 49 36.13 27.08 -15.38
CA SER A 49 35.15 27.50 -14.36
C SER A 49 35.75 28.62 -13.49
N THR A 50 34.97 29.66 -13.19
CA THR A 50 35.33 30.72 -12.22
C THR A 50 35.16 30.29 -10.75
N PHE A 51 34.69 29.06 -10.51
CA PHE A 51 34.45 28.55 -9.15
C PHE A 51 35.54 27.58 -8.70
N ASN A 52 36.17 27.89 -7.56
CA ASN A 52 37.06 26.97 -6.86
C ASN A 52 36.25 25.91 -6.11
N THR A 53 36.57 24.64 -6.33
CA THR A 53 35.90 23.55 -5.64
C THR A 53 36.80 23.04 -4.52
N ASN A 54 36.32 23.15 -3.29
CA ASN A 54 37.06 22.72 -2.10
C ASN A 54 36.56 21.34 -1.66
N PHE A 55 37.48 20.41 -1.40
CA PHE A 55 37.16 19.10 -0.86
C PHE A 55 38.05 18.77 0.34
N ASP A 56 37.49 18.09 1.33
CA ASP A 56 38.25 17.57 2.47
C ASP A 56 38.85 16.21 2.12
N VAL A 57 40.17 16.08 2.26
CA VAL A 57 40.91 14.83 2.12
C VAL A 57 41.38 14.40 3.51
N TYR A 58 41.11 13.16 3.87
CA TYR A 58 41.53 12.58 5.14
C TYR A 58 42.74 11.68 4.91
N LEU A 59 43.85 11.96 5.61
CA LEU A 59 45.10 11.20 5.54
C LEU A 59 45.27 10.38 6.82
N LEU A 60 45.84 9.18 6.70
CA LEU A 60 46.10 8.30 7.84
C LEU A 60 47.39 8.75 8.54
N THR A 61 47.32 9.00 9.85
CA THR A 61 48.50 9.36 10.64
C THR A 61 49.32 8.11 11.01
N PRO A 62 50.58 8.24 11.48
CA PRO A 62 51.35 7.11 11.98
C PRO A 62 50.65 6.34 13.12
N ALA A 63 49.95 7.06 14.01
CA ALA A 63 49.14 6.46 15.06
C ALA A 63 47.94 5.68 14.48
N GLY A 64 47.24 6.25 13.48
CA GLY A 64 46.18 5.54 12.77
C GLY A 64 46.67 4.30 12.02
N ALA A 65 47.89 4.34 11.48
CA ALA A 65 48.52 3.20 10.82
C ALA A 65 48.85 2.06 11.80
N GLN A 66 49.34 2.38 13.01
CA GLN A 66 49.60 1.40 14.06
C GLN A 66 48.31 0.76 14.60
N VAL A 67 47.24 1.53 14.79
CA VAL A 67 45.95 0.96 15.22
C VAL A 67 45.36 0.05 14.13
N ARG A 68 45.51 0.43 12.86
CA ARG A 68 45.06 -0.38 11.73
C ARG A 68 45.81 -1.71 11.61
N SER A 69 47.10 -1.78 11.97
CA SER A 69 47.92 -2.99 11.89
C SER A 69 47.95 -3.81 13.18
N GLY A 70 47.73 -3.17 14.34
CA GLY A 70 47.95 -3.76 15.67
C GLY A 70 46.83 -4.65 16.21
N GLY A 71 45.68 -4.74 15.52
CA GLY A 71 44.55 -5.61 15.93
C GLY A 71 43.87 -5.26 17.26
N ALA A 72 44.38 -4.27 17.99
CA ALA A 72 43.83 -3.83 19.26
C ALA A 72 42.51 -3.04 19.04
N PRO A 73 41.48 -3.27 19.86
CA PRO A 73 40.21 -2.57 19.75
C PRO A 73 40.38 -1.09 20.08
N LEU A 74 39.99 -0.21 19.15
CA LEU A 74 39.97 1.23 19.36
C LEU A 74 38.74 1.60 20.21
N GLN A 75 38.96 2.24 21.36
CA GLN A 75 37.88 2.81 22.16
C GLN A 75 37.69 4.28 21.80
N LEU A 76 36.53 4.60 21.22
CA LEU A 76 36.12 5.97 20.93
C LEU A 76 34.90 6.33 21.79
N PRO A 77 34.74 7.61 22.16
CA PRO A 77 33.51 8.07 22.80
C PRO A 77 32.33 7.84 21.86
N VAL A 78 31.18 7.45 22.42
CA VAL A 78 29.97 7.19 21.63
C VAL A 78 29.51 8.50 20.96
N PRO A 79 29.40 8.54 19.61
CA PRO A 79 28.94 9.72 18.89
C PRO A 79 27.58 10.21 19.40
N GLN A 80 27.42 11.51 19.60
CA GLN A 80 26.16 12.14 20.00
C GLN A 80 25.04 11.86 19.00
N ALA A 81 25.35 11.80 17.70
CA ALA A 81 24.39 11.44 16.67
C ALA A 81 23.85 10.01 16.87
N LEU A 82 24.69 9.07 17.33
CA LEU A 82 24.23 7.71 17.65
C LEU A 82 23.31 7.73 18.88
N ARG A 83 23.69 8.45 19.94
CA ARG A 83 22.87 8.59 21.15
C ARG A 83 21.51 9.23 20.84
N GLN A 84 21.47 10.28 20.04
CA GLN A 84 20.23 10.93 19.61
C GLN A 84 19.37 9.98 18.77
N GLN A 85 19.97 9.21 17.86
CA GLN A 85 19.26 8.21 17.08
C GLN A 85 18.66 7.10 17.95
N GLU A 86 19.43 6.58 18.91
CA GLU A 86 18.97 5.57 19.87
C GLU A 86 17.84 6.10 20.76
N GLU A 87 17.94 7.35 21.24
CA GLU A 87 16.87 8.00 22.00
C GLU A 87 15.62 8.23 21.15
N GLU A 88 15.77 8.63 19.90
CA GLU A 88 14.64 8.79 18.98
C GLU A 88 13.96 7.46 18.70
N GLU A 89 14.71 6.38 18.46
CA GLU A 89 14.15 5.05 18.26
C GLU A 89 13.45 4.55 19.52
N ARG A 90 14.04 4.77 20.71
CA ARG A 90 13.41 4.45 22.00
C ARG A 90 12.12 5.23 22.21
N LYS A 91 12.13 6.55 22.01
CA LYS A 91 10.91 7.38 22.12
C LYS A 91 9.84 6.98 21.11
N ARG A 92 10.22 6.62 19.89
CA ARG A 92 9.27 6.12 18.87
C ARG A 92 8.69 4.78 19.28
N HIS A 93 9.50 3.88 19.84
CA HIS A 93 9.06 2.59 20.34
C HIS A 93 8.09 2.72 21.51
N GLU A 94 8.46 3.53 22.52
CA GLU A 94 7.62 3.86 23.67
C GLU A 94 6.27 4.44 23.25
N LYS A 95 6.26 5.43 22.34
CA LYS A 95 5.01 5.99 21.79
C LYS A 95 4.13 4.95 21.12
N VAL A 96 4.71 4.04 20.35
CA VAL A 96 3.92 2.98 19.69
C VAL A 96 3.34 2.02 20.73
N LEU A 97 4.06 1.69 21.79
CA LEU A 97 3.56 0.86 22.88
C LEU A 97 2.44 1.57 23.66
N GLU A 98 2.59 2.85 23.95
CA GLU A 98 1.54 3.66 24.57
C GLU A 98 0.29 3.73 23.70
N ASP A 99 0.44 3.94 22.39
CA ASP A 99 -0.67 3.94 21.45
C ASP A 99 -1.39 2.58 21.43
N LEU A 100 -0.65 1.46 21.44
CA LEU A 100 -1.24 0.12 21.51
C LEU A 100 -1.99 -0.10 22.83
N LYS A 101 -1.45 0.38 23.96
CA LYS A 101 -2.15 0.31 25.25
C LYS A 101 -3.42 1.17 25.26
N LYS A 102 -3.37 2.38 24.70
CA LYS A 102 -4.53 3.27 24.56
C LYS A 102 -5.62 2.66 23.67
N ASP A 103 -5.21 1.95 22.62
CA ASP A 103 -6.10 1.22 21.72
C ASP A 103 -6.73 -0.03 22.37
N GLY A 104 -6.39 -0.33 23.64
CA GLY A 104 -6.93 -1.48 24.39
C GLY A 104 -6.35 -2.82 23.95
N VAL A 105 -5.20 -2.81 23.27
CA VAL A 105 -4.54 -4.05 22.80
C VAL A 105 -3.95 -4.80 23.98
N ASP A 106 -4.35 -6.06 24.12
CA ASP A 106 -3.72 -6.98 25.05
C ASP A 106 -2.30 -7.33 24.56
N LEU A 107 -1.31 -6.69 25.17
CA LEU A 107 0.10 -6.86 24.84
C LEU A 107 0.62 -8.27 25.15
N SER A 108 -0.09 -9.08 25.95
CA SER A 108 0.29 -10.45 26.25
C SER A 108 0.22 -11.39 25.03
N LYS A 109 -0.57 -11.00 24.01
CA LYS A 109 -0.71 -11.74 22.75
C LYS A 109 0.46 -11.53 21.80
N ILE A 110 1.30 -10.52 22.04
CA ILE A 110 2.48 -10.24 21.22
C ILE A 110 3.69 -10.95 21.87
N PRO A 111 4.47 -11.74 21.11
CA PRO A 111 5.69 -12.35 21.63
C PRO A 111 6.62 -11.29 22.25
N ALA A 112 7.16 -11.57 23.44
CA ALA A 112 7.98 -10.61 24.20
C ALA A 112 9.18 -10.07 23.40
N GLN A 113 9.76 -10.92 22.54
CA GLN A 113 10.84 -10.52 21.65
C GLN A 113 10.38 -9.51 20.58
N GLU A 114 9.25 -9.74 19.92
CA GLU A 114 8.69 -8.79 18.94
C GLU A 114 8.27 -7.47 19.62
N LEU A 115 7.77 -7.55 20.85
CA LEU A 115 7.41 -6.38 21.64
C LEU A 115 8.64 -5.55 22.00
N ALA A 116 9.74 -6.19 22.43
CA ALA A 116 11.01 -5.54 22.75
C ALA A 116 11.67 -4.92 21.52
N GLU A 117 11.68 -5.61 20.38
CA GLU A 117 12.26 -5.12 19.13
C GLU A 117 11.36 -4.09 18.41
N GLY A 118 10.06 -4.04 18.75
CA GLY A 118 9.06 -3.20 18.10
C GLY A 118 8.81 -3.53 16.63
N LYS A 119 9.23 -4.74 16.23
CA LYS A 119 9.18 -5.28 14.87
C LYS A 119 8.88 -6.77 14.99
N GLY A 120 8.12 -7.28 14.04
CA GLY A 120 7.65 -8.65 14.08
C GLY A 120 6.38 -8.86 13.27
N GLU A 121 6.07 -10.11 12.97
CA GLU A 121 4.92 -10.44 12.14
C GLU A 121 3.60 -10.21 12.87
N MET A 122 3.56 -10.59 14.14
CA MET A 122 2.40 -10.43 15.02
C MET A 122 2.23 -8.97 15.43
N PHE A 123 3.31 -8.31 15.84
CA PHE A 123 3.30 -6.87 16.15
C PHE A 123 2.81 -6.04 14.96
N GLY A 124 3.31 -6.31 13.75
CA GLY A 124 2.92 -5.60 12.54
C GLY A 124 1.44 -5.81 12.16
N ALA A 125 0.95 -7.04 12.31
CA ALA A 125 -0.44 -7.40 12.01
C ALA A 125 -1.41 -6.72 12.98
N ILE A 126 -1.16 -6.84 14.29
CA ILE A 126 -1.95 -6.19 15.36
C ILE A 126 -1.93 -4.67 15.20
N LYS A 127 -0.77 -4.07 14.94
CA LYS A 127 -0.68 -2.62 14.74
C LYS A 127 -1.53 -2.15 13.55
N THR A 128 -1.48 -2.88 12.44
CA THR A 128 -2.25 -2.54 11.23
C THR A 128 -3.74 -2.68 11.47
N TRP A 129 -4.15 -3.77 12.13
CA TRP A 129 -5.52 -4.02 12.54
C TRP A 129 -6.08 -2.90 13.45
N ASN A 130 -5.39 -2.59 14.54
CA ASN A 130 -5.86 -1.60 15.50
C ASN A 130 -5.84 -0.17 14.95
N SER A 131 -4.82 0.18 14.16
CA SER A 131 -4.81 1.47 13.44
C SER A 131 -6.03 1.60 12.51
N ARG A 132 -6.45 0.50 11.87
CA ARG A 132 -7.65 0.50 11.02
C ARG A 132 -8.93 0.68 11.85
N LEU A 133 -9.09 -0.08 12.93
CA LEU A 133 -10.27 0.04 13.80
C LEU A 133 -10.35 1.44 14.40
N ARG A 134 -9.24 1.98 14.92
CA ARG A 134 -9.17 3.35 15.42
C ARG A 134 -9.59 4.37 14.36
N GLN A 135 -9.06 4.29 13.15
CA GLN A 135 -9.47 5.19 12.06
C GLN A 135 -10.97 5.09 11.72
N LEU A 136 -11.56 3.89 11.78
CA LEU A 136 -13.00 3.72 11.55
C LEU A 136 -13.80 4.36 12.69
N ARG A 137 -13.41 4.11 13.94
CA ARG A 137 -14.06 4.66 15.15
C ARG A 137 -13.95 6.19 15.22
N GLU A 138 -12.79 6.75 14.92
CA GLU A 138 -12.55 8.20 14.85
C GLU A 138 -13.40 8.89 13.76
N ARG A 139 -13.69 8.17 12.67
CA ARG A 139 -14.59 8.64 11.60
C ARG A 139 -16.08 8.44 11.92
N GLY A 140 -16.41 7.96 13.12
CA GLY A 140 -17.78 7.65 13.53
C GLY A 140 -18.34 6.36 12.92
N GLN A 141 -17.53 5.51 12.29
CA GLN A 141 -17.94 4.26 11.65
C GLN A 141 -17.87 3.09 12.64
N GLN A 142 -18.64 3.18 13.73
CA GLN A 142 -18.64 2.15 14.77
C GLN A 142 -19.19 0.82 14.25
N GLU A 143 -20.30 0.84 13.50
CA GLU A 143 -20.88 -0.37 12.91
C GLU A 143 -19.91 -1.05 11.94
N ARG A 144 -19.20 -0.27 11.12
CA ARG A 144 -18.19 -0.84 10.22
C ARG A 144 -17.02 -1.42 10.99
N ALA A 145 -16.56 -0.78 12.06
CA ALA A 145 -15.51 -1.35 12.90
C ALA A 145 -15.96 -2.69 13.52
N GLN A 146 -17.21 -2.78 13.99
CA GLN A 146 -17.81 -4.02 14.51
C GLN A 146 -17.86 -5.10 13.43
N LYS A 147 -18.31 -4.78 12.20
CA LYS A 147 -18.30 -5.75 11.08
C LYS A 147 -16.91 -6.36 10.82
N TYR A 148 -15.83 -5.58 10.95
CA TYR A 148 -14.47 -6.11 10.84
C TYR A 148 -14.14 -7.04 12.02
N GLU A 149 -14.49 -6.64 13.25
CA GLU A 149 -14.30 -7.47 14.45
C GLU A 149 -15.07 -8.79 14.34
N ASP A 150 -16.31 -8.77 13.85
CA ASP A 150 -17.14 -9.95 13.60
C ASP A 150 -16.51 -10.91 12.59
N VAL A 151 -15.92 -10.39 11.49
CA VAL A 151 -15.19 -11.22 10.52
C VAL A 151 -14.02 -11.92 11.21
N LEU A 152 -13.25 -11.20 12.03
CA LEU A 152 -12.11 -11.79 12.72
C LEU A 152 -12.55 -12.84 13.74
N GLU A 153 -13.64 -12.59 14.47
CA GLU A 153 -14.21 -13.56 15.42
C GLU A 153 -14.68 -14.83 14.71
N ARG A 154 -15.39 -14.69 13.58
CA ARG A 154 -15.81 -15.83 12.75
C ARG A 154 -14.61 -16.64 12.25
N ILE A 155 -13.52 -15.99 11.84
CA ILE A 155 -12.28 -16.66 11.44
C ILE A 155 -11.68 -17.44 12.62
N PHE A 156 -11.65 -16.86 13.83
CA PHE A 156 -11.13 -17.56 15.00
C PHE A 156 -12.03 -18.72 15.46
N ALA A 157 -13.36 -18.57 15.38
CA ALA A 157 -14.31 -19.64 15.67
C ALA A 157 -14.16 -20.81 14.69
N TRP A 158 -14.08 -20.51 13.37
CA TRP A 158 -13.78 -21.51 12.35
C TRP A 158 -12.44 -22.20 12.62
N ARG A 159 -11.39 -21.44 12.93
CA ARG A 159 -10.07 -21.99 13.24
C ARG A 159 -10.12 -22.96 14.42
N LEU A 160 -10.87 -22.62 15.47
CA LEU A 160 -11.03 -23.49 16.64
C LEU A 160 -11.75 -24.79 16.26
N ALA A 161 -12.83 -24.71 15.47
CA ALA A 161 -13.56 -25.89 14.99
C ALA A 161 -12.68 -26.78 14.10
N ALA A 162 -11.97 -26.19 13.14
CA ALA A 162 -11.03 -26.89 12.26
C ALA A 162 -9.88 -27.54 13.04
N ALA A 163 -9.35 -26.85 14.06
CA ALA A 163 -8.32 -27.38 14.95
C ALA A 163 -8.80 -28.60 15.75
N GLN A 164 -10.05 -28.57 16.24
CA GLN A 164 -10.66 -29.70 16.94
C GLN A 164 -10.85 -30.90 16.00
N GLN A 165 -11.36 -30.67 14.79
CA GLN A 165 -11.56 -31.73 13.79
C GLN A 165 -10.24 -32.38 13.36
N LEU A 166 -9.22 -31.57 13.09
CA LEU A 166 -7.89 -32.03 12.66
C LEU A 166 -7.01 -32.50 13.82
N ARG A 167 -7.45 -32.32 15.07
CA ARG A 167 -6.69 -32.61 16.29
C ARG A 167 -5.32 -31.93 16.31
N MET A 168 -5.28 -30.68 15.87
CA MET A 168 -4.08 -29.85 15.83
C MET A 168 -4.23 -28.61 16.70
N ALA A 169 -3.12 -27.94 17.03
CA ALA A 169 -3.19 -26.64 17.69
C ALA A 169 -3.81 -25.59 16.75
N PRO A 170 -4.65 -24.65 17.23
CA PRO A 170 -5.24 -23.61 16.39
C PRO A 170 -4.22 -22.78 15.60
N GLY A 171 -3.07 -22.47 16.21
CA GLY A 171 -1.98 -21.75 15.54
C GLY A 171 -1.30 -22.54 14.42
N ALA A 172 -1.35 -23.88 14.46
CA ALA A 172 -0.91 -24.73 13.37
C ALA A 172 -1.94 -24.77 12.23
N VAL A 173 -3.21 -24.52 12.54
CA VAL A 173 -4.26 -24.39 11.52
C VAL A 173 -4.13 -23.09 10.75
N LEU A 174 -4.14 -21.98 11.50
CA LEU A 174 -4.00 -20.64 10.96
C LEU A 174 -3.27 -19.79 12.00
N PRO A 175 -2.03 -19.32 11.73
CA PRO A 175 -1.33 -18.44 12.64
C PRO A 175 -2.10 -17.12 12.86
N ASP A 176 -2.12 -16.63 14.10
CA ASP A 176 -2.72 -15.35 14.49
C ASP A 176 -2.39 -14.18 13.53
N PRO A 177 -1.10 -13.89 13.20
CA PRO A 177 -0.79 -12.78 12.30
C PRO A 177 -1.41 -12.91 10.92
N VAL A 178 -1.62 -14.14 10.44
CA VAL A 178 -2.27 -14.41 9.14
C VAL A 178 -3.77 -14.17 9.24
N ALA A 179 -4.42 -14.56 10.34
CA ALA A 179 -5.84 -14.29 10.57
C ALA A 179 -6.16 -12.79 10.55
N TYR A 180 -5.35 -11.96 11.23
CA TYR A 180 -5.49 -10.50 11.19
C TYR A 180 -5.35 -9.93 9.77
N ARG A 181 -4.40 -10.44 8.98
CA ARG A 181 -4.19 -9.98 7.60
C ARG A 181 -5.34 -10.40 6.68
N ILE A 182 -5.88 -11.61 6.85
CA ILE A 182 -7.05 -12.10 6.11
C ILE A 182 -8.27 -11.23 6.44
N ALA A 183 -8.56 -11.03 7.73
CA ALA A 183 -9.66 -10.17 8.18
C ALA A 183 -9.51 -8.72 7.67
N TYR A 184 -8.28 -8.22 7.51
CA TYR A 184 -8.04 -6.88 6.97
C TYR A 184 -8.23 -6.80 5.45
N SER A 185 -7.64 -7.73 4.70
CA SER A 185 -7.52 -7.68 3.23
C SER A 185 -8.69 -8.29 2.47
N HIS A 186 -9.51 -9.13 3.12
CA HIS A 186 -10.69 -9.79 2.54
C HIS A 186 -10.40 -10.53 1.22
N PRO A 187 -9.48 -11.52 1.22
CA PRO A 187 -9.18 -12.32 0.03
C PRO A 187 -10.41 -13.10 -0.46
N MET A 188 -10.66 -13.10 -1.77
CA MET A 188 -11.84 -13.72 -2.40
C MET A 188 -11.53 -14.95 -3.27
N SER A 189 -10.28 -15.42 -3.24
CA SER A 189 -9.79 -16.58 -4.00
C SER A 189 -9.00 -17.55 -3.12
N VAL A 190 -9.01 -18.83 -3.51
CA VAL A 190 -8.22 -19.88 -2.83
C VAL A 190 -6.73 -19.62 -2.99
N GLU A 191 -6.32 -19.14 -4.17
CA GLU A 191 -4.92 -18.78 -4.47
C GLU A 191 -4.40 -17.69 -3.52
N ALA A 192 -5.24 -16.71 -3.17
CA ALA A 192 -4.91 -15.71 -2.16
C ALA A 192 -4.62 -16.32 -0.79
N LEU A 193 -5.46 -17.25 -0.34
CA LEU A 193 -5.31 -17.92 0.95
C LEU A 193 -4.05 -18.81 0.98
N ARG A 194 -3.79 -19.56 -0.10
CA ARG A 194 -2.54 -20.33 -0.26
C ARG A 194 -1.32 -19.42 -0.23
N GLY A 195 -1.37 -18.30 -0.96
CA GLY A 195 -0.33 -17.27 -0.95
C GLY A 195 -0.08 -16.71 0.45
N ALA A 196 -1.13 -16.54 1.25
CA ALA A 196 -1.05 -16.12 2.66
C ALA A 196 -0.32 -17.14 3.55
N GLY A 197 -0.19 -18.40 3.12
CA GLY A 197 0.40 -19.49 3.90
C GLY A 197 -0.64 -20.29 4.67
N VAL A 198 -1.93 -20.21 4.30
CA VAL A 198 -2.91 -21.23 4.67
C VAL A 198 -2.53 -22.49 3.87
N ARG A 199 -2.27 -23.62 4.55
CA ARG A 199 -1.74 -24.85 3.94
C ARG A 199 -2.63 -26.07 4.16
N ILE A 200 -3.85 -25.87 4.63
CA ILE A 200 -4.70 -26.96 5.12
C ILE A 200 -5.86 -27.20 4.16
N VAL A 201 -6.30 -28.46 4.11
CA VAL A 201 -7.41 -28.99 3.31
C VAL A 201 -8.71 -28.16 3.42
N ALA A 202 -8.88 -27.34 4.46
CA ALA A 202 -10.06 -26.51 4.72
C ALA A 202 -9.99 -25.06 4.13
N GLU A 203 -9.10 -24.78 3.18
CA GLU A 203 -9.03 -23.46 2.49
C GLU A 203 -10.36 -23.05 1.84
N GLU A 204 -11.11 -24.03 1.31
CA GLU A 204 -12.40 -23.78 0.66
C GLU A 204 -13.49 -23.39 1.67
N GLU A 205 -13.49 -24.00 2.86
CA GLU A 205 -14.41 -23.65 3.95
C GLU A 205 -14.15 -22.23 4.45
N LEU A 206 -12.87 -21.87 4.65
CA LEU A 206 -12.50 -20.51 5.04
C LEU A 206 -12.93 -19.51 3.97
N LEU A 207 -12.73 -19.83 2.69
CA LEU A 207 -13.15 -18.96 1.59
C LEU A 207 -14.68 -18.81 1.53
N ALA A 208 -15.43 -19.90 1.74
CA ALA A 208 -16.88 -19.87 1.82
C ALA A 208 -17.36 -18.99 2.97
N LEU A 209 -16.74 -19.11 4.15
CA LEU A 209 -17.01 -18.26 5.31
C LEU A 209 -16.73 -16.79 5.00
N LEU A 210 -15.60 -16.48 4.35
CA LEU A 210 -15.26 -15.10 3.98
C LEU A 210 -16.26 -14.52 2.98
N ARG A 211 -16.67 -15.30 1.97
CA ARG A 211 -17.69 -14.90 0.99
C ARG A 211 -19.04 -14.64 1.66
N GLN A 212 -19.46 -15.53 2.55
CA GLN A 212 -20.70 -15.41 3.30
C GLN A 212 -20.65 -14.19 4.23
N ALA A 213 -19.60 -14.05 5.04
CA ALA A 213 -19.43 -12.91 5.93
C ALA A 213 -19.37 -11.59 5.14
N LYS A 214 -18.76 -11.58 3.97
CA LYS A 214 -18.74 -10.41 3.09
C LYS A 214 -20.14 -10.04 2.60
N LEU A 215 -20.93 -11.01 2.16
CA LEU A 215 -22.29 -10.78 1.70
C LEU A 215 -23.21 -10.31 2.84
N GLU A 216 -23.13 -10.95 4.01
CA GLU A 216 -23.97 -10.63 5.16
C GLU A 216 -23.62 -9.28 5.80
N LEU A 217 -22.32 -9.03 6.04
CA LEU A 217 -21.89 -7.87 6.80
C LEU A 217 -21.67 -6.65 5.91
N PHE A 218 -21.22 -6.84 4.66
CA PHE A 218 -20.86 -5.75 3.75
C PHE A 218 -21.73 -5.69 2.48
N GLY A 219 -22.60 -6.68 2.24
CA GLY A 219 -23.44 -6.73 1.03
C GLY A 219 -24.47 -5.60 0.97
N GLU A 220 -25.01 -5.14 2.11
CA GLU A 220 -25.88 -3.97 2.14
C GLU A 220 -25.16 -2.68 1.76
N ASP A 221 -23.86 -2.55 2.09
CA ASP A 221 -23.05 -1.38 1.71
C ASP A 221 -22.84 -1.36 0.18
N LEU A 222 -22.75 -2.54 -0.45
CA LEU A 222 -22.73 -2.70 -1.91
C LEU A 222 -24.11 -2.45 -2.54
N ALA A 223 -25.20 -2.95 -1.96
CA ALA A 223 -26.55 -2.75 -2.48
C ALA A 223 -26.99 -1.28 -2.40
N LYS A 224 -26.74 -0.61 -1.27
CA LYS A 224 -27.01 0.84 -1.06
C LYS A 224 -26.10 1.75 -1.90
N SER A 225 -24.99 1.23 -2.44
CA SER A 225 -24.17 1.95 -3.42
C SER A 225 -24.78 1.92 -4.84
N THR A 226 -25.85 1.17 -5.07
CA THR A 226 -26.66 1.25 -6.29
C THR A 226 -27.67 2.37 -6.09
N PRO A 227 -27.76 3.36 -7.00
CA PRO A 227 -28.60 4.52 -6.77
C PRO A 227 -30.07 4.11 -6.66
N ALA A 228 -30.61 4.15 -5.45
CA ALA A 228 -32.04 4.31 -5.21
C ALA A 228 -32.27 5.82 -5.04
N GLY A 229 -32.83 6.48 -6.06
CA GLY A 229 -33.20 7.89 -5.97
C GLY A 229 -32.79 8.72 -7.18
N GLY A 230 -33.53 8.53 -8.27
CA GLY A 230 -33.68 9.47 -9.37
C GLY A 230 -35.02 9.16 -9.99
N GLU A 231 -36.10 9.69 -9.41
CA GLU A 231 -37.41 9.78 -10.06
C GLU A 231 -37.23 10.68 -11.28
N ASP A 232 -36.76 10.10 -12.39
CA ASP A 232 -36.83 10.59 -13.77
C ASP A 232 -35.80 9.82 -14.62
N ALA A 233 -36.11 8.58 -14.98
CA ALA A 233 -35.59 7.94 -16.20
C ALA A 233 -36.30 6.61 -16.45
N ASP A 234 -37.18 6.66 -17.44
CA ASP A 234 -37.68 5.57 -18.26
C ASP A 234 -36.77 4.33 -18.34
N GLY A 235 -37.29 3.18 -17.89
CA GLY A 235 -37.10 1.81 -18.40
C GLY A 235 -35.78 1.27 -18.98
N CYS A 236 -34.63 1.93 -18.84
CA CYS A 236 -33.41 1.56 -19.55
C CYS A 236 -32.39 0.84 -18.65
N SER A 237 -32.16 -0.45 -18.89
CA SER A 237 -31.13 -1.22 -18.18
C SER A 237 -29.75 -0.66 -18.52
N ASP A 238 -29.01 -0.19 -17.51
CA ASP A 238 -27.65 0.33 -17.70
C ASP A 238 -26.76 -0.77 -18.31
N SER A 239 -26.17 -0.46 -19.47
CA SER A 239 -25.40 -1.44 -20.25
C SER A 239 -23.98 -1.56 -19.68
N PRO A 240 -23.52 -2.76 -19.30
CA PRO A 240 -22.20 -2.93 -18.70
C PRO A 240 -21.08 -2.67 -19.71
N MET A 241 -19.92 -2.23 -19.20
CA MET A 241 -18.72 -2.03 -20.01
C MET A 241 -18.12 -3.38 -20.41
N HIS A 242 -17.84 -3.54 -21.71
CA HIS A 242 -17.17 -4.71 -22.25
C HIS A 242 -15.65 -4.61 -22.04
N LEU A 243 -15.09 -5.52 -21.25
CA LEU A 243 -13.64 -5.67 -21.07
C LEU A 243 -13.15 -6.88 -21.88
N PRO A 244 -12.20 -6.70 -22.83
CA PRO A 244 -11.69 -7.80 -23.64
C PRO A 244 -10.98 -8.83 -22.76
N ALA A 245 -11.08 -10.09 -23.14
CA ALA A 245 -10.33 -11.16 -22.50
C ALA A 245 -8.83 -11.04 -22.83
N GLY A 246 -7.99 -11.21 -21.82
CA GLY A 246 -6.54 -11.19 -21.96
C GLY A 246 -5.91 -9.78 -21.83
N PRO A 247 -4.58 -9.71 -21.90
CA PRO A 247 -3.85 -8.47 -21.66
C PRO A 247 -4.04 -7.48 -22.82
N TRP A 248 -4.47 -6.27 -22.48
CA TRP A 248 -4.49 -5.14 -23.41
C TRP A 248 -3.27 -4.23 -23.17
N THR A 249 -2.63 -3.78 -24.25
CA THR A 249 -1.46 -2.89 -24.20
C THR A 249 -1.80 -1.51 -24.74
N PRO A 250 -1.59 -0.43 -23.98
CA PRO A 250 -1.69 0.93 -24.48
C PRO A 250 -0.72 1.20 -25.64
N LYS A 251 -1.12 2.05 -26.59
CA LYS A 251 -0.24 2.46 -27.71
C LYS A 251 1.00 3.23 -27.24
N GLY A 252 0.95 3.84 -26.06
CA GLY A 252 2.06 4.55 -25.46
C GLY A 252 1.77 4.89 -24.00
N LYS A 253 2.80 5.36 -23.31
CA LYS A 253 2.69 5.96 -21.97
C LYS A 253 1.88 7.27 -22.06
N TRP A 254 1.03 7.53 -21.07
CA TRP A 254 0.38 8.83 -20.92
C TRP A 254 1.42 9.95 -20.74
N LEU A 255 1.31 11.00 -21.56
CA LEU A 255 2.32 12.06 -21.69
C LEU A 255 2.72 12.68 -20.34
N ASN A 256 1.75 12.88 -19.45
CA ASN A 256 1.97 13.54 -18.15
C ASN A 256 2.24 12.56 -16.99
N ALA A 257 2.47 11.27 -17.25
CA ALA A 257 2.69 10.31 -16.18
C ALA A 257 4.08 10.51 -15.50
N VAL A 258 4.06 10.82 -14.20
CA VAL A 258 5.25 11.12 -13.39
C VAL A 258 5.80 9.87 -12.71
N TYR A 259 7.01 9.46 -13.09
CA TYR A 259 7.68 8.30 -12.49
C TYR A 259 8.37 8.68 -11.17
N LYS A 260 7.96 8.05 -10.07
CA LYS A 260 8.48 8.31 -8.72
C LYS A 260 9.14 7.06 -8.14
N PRO A 261 10.45 6.84 -8.38
CA PRO A 261 11.14 5.66 -7.86
C PRO A 261 11.42 5.77 -6.36
N ASN A 262 11.34 4.63 -5.67
CA ASN A 262 11.76 4.51 -4.29
C ASN A 262 13.29 4.51 -4.20
N LYS A 263 13.86 5.31 -3.30
CA LYS A 263 15.31 5.42 -3.09
C LYS A 263 15.97 4.08 -2.72
N LYS A 264 15.23 3.14 -2.11
CA LYS A 264 15.76 1.85 -1.65
C LYS A 264 15.76 0.78 -2.74
N THR A 265 14.66 0.64 -3.46
CA THR A 265 14.48 -0.43 -4.46
C THR A 265 14.81 0.03 -5.87
N GLY A 266 14.89 1.34 -6.12
CA GLY A 266 15.08 1.93 -7.44
C GLY A 266 13.85 1.82 -8.35
N LYS A 267 12.80 1.14 -7.91
CA LYS A 267 11.54 0.94 -8.62
C LYS A 267 10.44 1.81 -8.04
N ALA A 268 9.43 2.14 -8.84
CA ALA A 268 8.22 2.76 -8.32
C ALA A 268 7.39 1.72 -7.56
N ILE A 269 6.66 2.15 -6.54
CA ILE A 269 5.85 1.24 -5.70
C ILE A 269 4.87 0.42 -6.56
N TRP A 270 4.26 1.03 -7.56
CA TRP A 270 3.32 0.33 -8.45
C TRP A 270 3.98 -0.81 -9.25
N GLU A 271 5.28 -0.71 -9.58
CA GLU A 271 6.02 -1.76 -10.29
C GLU A 271 6.22 -2.99 -9.40
N GLU A 272 6.43 -2.77 -8.10
CA GLU A 272 6.61 -3.86 -7.13
C GLU A 272 5.38 -4.77 -7.09
N TYR A 273 4.16 -4.21 -7.19
CA TYR A 273 2.91 -4.99 -7.23
C TYR A 273 2.53 -5.47 -8.64
N TYR A 274 2.78 -4.65 -9.66
CA TYR A 274 2.40 -4.97 -11.04
C TYR A 274 3.24 -6.12 -11.62
N GLU A 275 4.55 -6.19 -11.34
CA GLU A 275 5.42 -7.22 -11.91
C GLU A 275 5.01 -8.65 -11.51
N PRO A 276 4.71 -8.97 -10.23
CA PRO A 276 4.19 -10.29 -9.88
C PRO A 276 2.79 -10.55 -10.42
N TRP A 277 1.90 -9.55 -10.40
CA TRP A 277 0.52 -9.69 -10.89
C TRP A 277 0.47 -10.00 -12.39
N SER A 278 1.26 -9.28 -13.19
CA SER A 278 1.39 -9.52 -14.64
C SER A 278 1.99 -10.89 -14.97
N LYS A 279 2.76 -11.49 -14.05
CA LYS A 279 3.27 -12.87 -14.15
C LYS A 279 2.27 -13.94 -13.69
N GLY A 280 1.06 -13.55 -13.32
CA GLY A 280 -0.02 -14.47 -12.98
C GLY A 280 -0.41 -14.49 -11.50
N ALA A 281 0.31 -13.79 -10.60
CA ALA A 281 -0.03 -13.78 -9.18
C ALA A 281 -1.43 -13.18 -8.93
N ASP A 282 -2.15 -13.74 -7.96
CA ASP A 282 -3.46 -13.28 -7.54
C ASP A 282 -3.38 -11.94 -6.75
N ALA A 283 -4.31 -11.01 -7.01
CA ALA A 283 -4.32 -9.71 -6.34
C ALA A 283 -4.56 -9.83 -4.82
N GLY A 284 -5.43 -10.74 -4.37
CA GLY A 284 -5.60 -11.04 -2.95
C GLY A 284 -4.31 -11.55 -2.30
N ALA A 285 -3.58 -12.44 -2.97
CA ALA A 285 -2.29 -12.95 -2.48
C ALA A 285 -1.27 -11.81 -2.26
N LEU A 286 -1.17 -10.91 -3.25
CA LEU A 286 -0.27 -9.76 -3.18
C LEU A 286 -0.70 -8.73 -2.12
N ALA A 287 -2.01 -8.63 -1.84
CA ALA A 287 -2.54 -7.76 -0.81
C ALA A 287 -2.14 -8.26 0.59
N LEU A 288 -2.21 -9.57 0.78
CA LEU A 288 -1.82 -10.26 2.00
C LEU A 288 -0.31 -10.23 2.25
N LYS A 289 0.48 -10.49 1.21
CA LYS A 289 1.94 -10.52 1.25
C LYS A 289 2.54 -9.58 0.20
N PRO A 290 2.76 -8.31 0.57
CA PRO A 290 3.43 -7.37 -0.31
C PRO A 290 4.85 -7.85 -0.70
N PRO A 291 5.25 -7.70 -1.97
CA PRO A 291 6.54 -8.19 -2.48
C PRO A 291 7.78 -7.69 -1.73
N SER A 292 7.71 -6.47 -1.18
CA SER A 292 8.81 -5.84 -0.43
C SER A 292 8.80 -6.14 1.07
N GLY A 293 8.06 -7.17 1.52
CA GLY A 293 7.91 -7.51 2.95
C GLY A 293 7.18 -6.43 3.75
N GLY A 294 6.35 -5.63 3.07
CA GLY A 294 5.59 -4.53 3.66
C GLY A 294 4.35 -5.01 4.44
N LYS A 295 3.63 -4.05 5.02
CA LYS A 295 2.33 -4.29 5.67
C LYS A 295 1.29 -4.69 4.64
N SER A 296 0.41 -5.63 4.99
CA SER A 296 -0.72 -6.00 4.15
C SER A 296 -1.51 -4.77 3.70
N VAL A 297 -1.93 -4.78 2.44
CA VAL A 297 -2.74 -3.72 1.83
C VAL A 297 -4.12 -4.26 1.49
N GLN A 298 -5.02 -3.39 1.05
CA GLN A 298 -6.31 -3.82 0.52
C GLN A 298 -6.17 -4.17 -0.96
N VAL A 299 -7.01 -5.06 -1.47
CA VAL A 299 -7.01 -5.45 -2.88
C VAL A 299 -7.23 -4.24 -3.81
N GLY A 300 -8.03 -3.26 -3.39
CA GLY A 300 -8.23 -2.00 -4.11
C GLY A 300 -6.94 -1.17 -4.28
N THR A 301 -5.93 -1.36 -3.43
CA THR A 301 -4.60 -0.73 -3.61
C THR A 301 -3.87 -1.32 -4.81
N ILE A 302 -3.99 -2.63 -5.03
CA ILE A 302 -3.39 -3.31 -6.18
C ILE A 302 -4.08 -2.90 -7.46
N PHE A 303 -5.41 -2.80 -7.44
CA PHE A 303 -6.18 -2.20 -8.53
C PHE A 303 -5.60 -0.82 -8.93
N GLY A 304 -5.36 0.06 -7.97
CA GLY A 304 -4.72 1.37 -8.22
C GLY A 304 -3.32 1.26 -8.82
N HIS A 305 -2.51 0.31 -8.37
CA HIS A 305 -1.17 0.07 -8.93
C HIS A 305 -1.20 -0.47 -10.35
N VAL A 306 -2.13 -1.37 -10.68
CA VAL A 306 -2.31 -1.89 -12.05
C VAL A 306 -2.82 -0.80 -12.98
N MET A 307 -3.78 0.03 -12.54
CA MET A 307 -4.23 1.20 -13.31
C MET A 307 -3.11 2.22 -13.54
N THR A 308 -2.24 2.41 -12.55
CA THR A 308 -1.03 3.24 -12.72
C THR A 308 -0.10 2.63 -13.77
N ALA A 309 0.17 1.33 -13.69
CA ALA A 309 1.00 0.63 -14.68
C ALA A 309 0.44 0.78 -16.11
N LEU A 310 -0.88 0.69 -16.26
CA LEU A 310 -1.56 0.92 -17.53
C LEU A 310 -1.27 2.33 -18.07
N MET A 311 -1.38 3.38 -17.25
CA MET A 311 -1.00 4.75 -17.65
C MET A 311 0.48 4.89 -18.02
N PHE A 312 1.36 4.01 -17.54
CA PHE A 312 2.77 3.92 -17.95
C PHE A 312 3.01 3.08 -19.21
N GLY A 313 1.95 2.66 -19.92
CA GLY A 313 2.07 1.87 -21.15
C GLY A 313 2.31 0.38 -20.91
N ARG A 314 2.09 -0.13 -19.69
CA ARG A 314 2.25 -1.54 -19.38
C ARG A 314 0.97 -2.32 -19.71
N PRO A 315 1.08 -3.58 -20.20
CA PRO A 315 -0.10 -4.38 -20.51
C PRO A 315 -0.88 -4.77 -19.24
N ALA A 316 -2.20 -4.76 -19.29
CA ALA A 316 -3.02 -5.28 -18.19
C ALA A 316 -4.23 -6.06 -18.70
N ASP A 317 -4.51 -7.20 -18.06
CA ASP A 317 -5.76 -7.93 -18.23
C ASP A 317 -6.82 -7.29 -17.32
N LEU A 318 -7.62 -6.39 -17.91
CA LEU A 318 -8.62 -5.61 -17.18
C LEU A 318 -9.80 -6.47 -16.71
N SER A 319 -10.13 -7.52 -17.46
CA SER A 319 -11.19 -8.48 -17.11
C SER A 319 -10.77 -9.33 -15.90
N LYS A 320 -9.54 -9.85 -15.90
CA LYS A 320 -8.97 -10.52 -14.73
C LYS A 320 -8.92 -9.59 -13.52
N LEU A 321 -8.52 -8.34 -13.72
CA LEU A 321 -8.42 -7.36 -12.63
C LEU A 321 -9.78 -7.06 -11.99
N SER A 322 -10.83 -6.86 -12.80
CA SER A 322 -12.18 -6.57 -12.29
C SER A 322 -12.79 -7.78 -11.56
N GLN A 323 -12.44 -9.01 -11.93
CA GLN A 323 -12.87 -10.21 -11.21
C GLN A 323 -12.15 -10.40 -9.88
N GLN A 324 -10.89 -9.97 -9.78
CA GLN A 324 -10.08 -10.12 -8.57
C GLN A 324 -10.26 -8.97 -7.56
N CYS A 325 -10.84 -7.85 -7.98
CA CYS A 325 -11.01 -6.66 -7.15
C CYS A 325 -12.47 -6.24 -7.05
N ASP A 326 -12.90 -5.70 -5.90
CA ASP A 326 -14.27 -5.17 -5.72
C ASP A 326 -14.56 -3.88 -6.50
N SER A 327 -13.68 -3.49 -7.43
CA SER A 327 -13.80 -2.28 -8.23
C SER A 327 -14.47 -2.59 -9.55
N VAL A 328 -15.81 -2.52 -9.55
CA VAL A 328 -16.64 -2.76 -10.74
C VAL A 328 -16.40 -1.64 -11.77
N PRO A 329 -16.23 -1.96 -13.07
CA PRO A 329 -16.18 -0.96 -14.14
C PRO A 329 -17.49 -0.17 -14.22
N PRO A 330 -17.45 1.13 -14.56
CA PRO A 330 -18.68 1.92 -14.70
C PRO A 330 -19.55 1.41 -15.86
N GLY A 331 -20.87 1.48 -15.68
CA GLY A 331 -21.84 1.28 -16.76
C GLY A 331 -21.87 2.45 -17.75
N LYS A 332 -22.68 2.33 -18.80
CA LYS A 332 -22.80 3.37 -19.84
C LYS A 332 -23.30 4.69 -19.26
N GLN A 333 -24.35 4.66 -18.44
CA GLN A 333 -24.91 5.88 -17.85
C GLN A 333 -23.94 6.54 -16.86
N GLU A 334 -23.24 5.73 -16.06
CA GLU A 334 -22.22 6.23 -15.14
C GLU A 334 -21.04 6.86 -15.90
N TRP A 335 -20.64 6.27 -17.03
CA TRP A 335 -19.62 6.81 -17.90
C TRP A 335 -20.02 8.17 -18.49
N GLU A 336 -21.22 8.27 -19.05
CA GLU A 336 -21.77 9.51 -19.62
C GLU A 336 -21.88 10.61 -18.56
N ARG A 337 -22.32 10.28 -17.34
CA ARG A 337 -22.35 11.23 -16.21
C ARG A 337 -20.97 11.75 -15.83
N ILE A 338 -19.94 10.90 -15.91
CA ILE A 338 -18.56 11.36 -15.67
C ILE A 338 -18.13 12.32 -16.77
N GLU A 339 -18.39 12.00 -18.05
CA GLU A 339 -18.08 12.88 -19.18
C GLU A 339 -18.77 14.25 -19.07
N GLU A 340 -20.04 14.26 -18.69
CA GLU A 340 -20.80 15.48 -18.41
C GLU A 340 -20.18 16.27 -17.24
N ALA A 341 -19.82 15.60 -16.14
CA ALA A 341 -19.20 16.26 -14.99
C ALA A 341 -17.85 16.91 -15.32
N PHE A 342 -17.00 16.26 -16.13
CA PHE A 342 -15.76 16.85 -16.63
C PHE A 342 -16.03 18.08 -17.50
N SER A 343 -17.05 17.99 -18.37
CA SER A 343 -17.44 19.08 -19.26
C SER A 343 -17.98 20.29 -18.47
N THR A 344 -18.86 20.06 -17.49
CA THR A 344 -19.43 21.10 -16.63
C THR A 344 -18.39 21.76 -15.74
N PHE A 345 -17.44 21.00 -15.19
CA PHE A 345 -16.34 21.55 -14.40
C PHE A 345 -15.30 22.28 -15.26
N GLY A 346 -15.25 22.01 -16.57
CA GLY A 346 -14.25 22.55 -17.48
C GLY A 346 -12.86 21.94 -17.30
N ALA A 347 -12.77 20.70 -16.79
CA ALA A 347 -11.49 19.97 -16.72
C ALA A 347 -11.34 18.99 -17.87
N GLU A 348 -10.11 18.87 -18.37
CA GLU A 348 -9.75 17.83 -19.32
C GLU A 348 -8.95 16.73 -18.62
N VAL A 349 -9.37 15.47 -18.80
CA VAL A 349 -8.73 14.30 -18.16
C VAL A 349 -7.24 14.16 -18.53
N ASN A 350 -6.90 14.61 -19.73
CA ASN A 350 -5.57 14.52 -20.32
C ASN A 350 -4.72 15.78 -20.09
N ALA A 351 -5.26 16.83 -19.46
CA ALA A 351 -4.53 18.05 -19.18
C ALA A 351 -3.27 17.78 -18.33
N ALA A 352 -2.28 18.66 -18.50
CA ALA A 352 -1.08 18.68 -17.65
C ALA A 352 -1.38 19.23 -16.24
N GLU A 353 -2.33 20.17 -16.17
CA GLU A 353 -2.89 20.66 -14.91
C GLU A 353 -3.81 19.57 -14.35
N GLY A 354 -3.36 18.91 -13.28
CA GLY A 354 -4.16 17.91 -12.61
C GLY A 354 -5.40 18.53 -11.97
N TYR A 355 -6.50 17.78 -11.94
CA TYR A 355 -7.71 18.13 -11.19
C TYR A 355 -7.78 17.30 -9.90
N GLN A 356 -8.63 17.73 -8.96
CA GLN A 356 -8.95 16.92 -7.80
C GLN A 356 -10.21 16.11 -8.09
N ALA A 357 -10.15 14.78 -7.97
CA ALA A 357 -11.32 13.91 -8.19
C ALA A 357 -12.54 14.33 -7.35
N LYS A 358 -12.31 14.88 -6.14
CA LYS A 358 -13.37 15.42 -5.27
C LYS A 358 -14.20 16.52 -5.95
N GLN A 359 -13.59 17.34 -6.80
CA GLN A 359 -14.28 18.41 -7.55
C GLN A 359 -15.24 17.82 -8.59
N ILE A 360 -14.79 16.80 -9.31
CA ILE A 360 -15.64 16.07 -10.28
C ILE A 360 -16.80 15.38 -9.55
N LEU A 361 -16.52 14.72 -8.42
CA LEU A 361 -17.56 14.09 -7.63
C LEU A 361 -18.57 15.10 -7.07
N ALA A 362 -18.14 16.31 -6.70
CA ALA A 362 -19.06 17.36 -6.26
C ALA A 362 -20.03 17.81 -7.36
N VAL A 363 -19.66 17.68 -8.65
CA VAL A 363 -20.59 17.92 -9.78
C VAL A 363 -21.58 16.75 -9.91
N ILE A 364 -21.13 15.51 -9.73
CA ILE A 364 -21.98 14.31 -9.91
C ILE A 364 -22.97 14.13 -8.75
N LEU A 365 -22.50 14.31 -7.51
CA LEU A 365 -23.24 14.01 -6.29
C LEU A 365 -23.73 15.27 -5.56
N GLY A 366 -23.29 16.46 -5.97
CA GLY A 366 -23.64 17.73 -5.34
C GLY A 366 -22.88 18.00 -4.03
N GLU A 367 -23.45 18.85 -3.18
CA GLU A 367 -22.80 19.38 -1.96
C GLU A 367 -22.53 18.31 -0.89
N CYS A 368 -23.15 17.13 -0.97
CA CYS A 368 -22.95 16.05 -0.01
C CYS A 368 -21.48 15.59 0.06
N VAL A 369 -20.72 15.73 -1.03
CA VAL A 369 -19.30 15.38 -1.12
C VAL A 369 -18.41 16.32 -0.29
N ASN A 370 -18.84 17.57 -0.08
CA ASN A 370 -18.07 18.58 0.63
C ASN A 370 -18.29 18.58 2.15
N ARG A 371 -19.30 17.84 2.64
CA ARG A 371 -19.55 17.67 4.08
C ARG A 371 -18.34 17.06 4.78
N GLU A 372 -18.16 17.39 6.06
CA GLU A 372 -17.12 16.78 6.88
C GLU A 372 -17.28 15.25 6.90
N PRO A 373 -16.16 14.48 6.88
CA PRO A 373 -16.23 13.02 6.83
C PRO A 373 -17.13 12.42 7.91
N THR A 374 -17.11 12.97 9.13
CA THR A 374 -17.90 12.57 10.31
C THR A 374 -19.39 12.86 10.18
N ALA A 375 -19.79 13.83 9.34
CA ALA A 375 -21.18 14.23 9.12
C ALA A 375 -21.86 13.46 7.97
N LYS A 376 -21.12 12.66 7.19
CA LYS A 376 -21.67 11.84 6.11
C LYS A 376 -22.27 10.55 6.63
N SER A 377 -23.44 10.18 6.12
CA SER A 377 -24.02 8.86 6.38
C SER A 377 -23.16 7.75 5.75
N ASP A 378 -23.28 6.52 6.21
CA ASP A 378 -22.54 5.40 5.63
C ASP A 378 -22.98 5.09 4.19
N ALA A 379 -24.25 5.35 3.85
CA ALA A 379 -24.75 5.28 2.48
C ALA A 379 -24.08 6.32 1.57
N ASP A 380 -23.97 7.58 2.00
CA ASP A 380 -23.31 8.64 1.22
C ASP A 380 -21.83 8.31 0.99
N ARG A 381 -21.14 7.78 2.00
CA ARG A 381 -19.72 7.39 1.89
C ARG A 381 -19.53 6.19 0.97
N ALA A 382 -20.44 5.22 0.98
CA ALA A 382 -20.41 4.09 0.06
C ALA A 382 -20.64 4.54 -1.38
N GLN A 383 -21.61 5.45 -1.60
CA GLN A 383 -21.87 6.05 -2.90
C GLN A 383 -20.69 6.87 -3.41
N GLU A 384 -20.10 7.74 -2.57
CA GLU A 384 -18.90 8.50 -2.90
C GLU A 384 -17.72 7.56 -3.24
N GLY A 385 -17.55 6.47 -2.47
CA GLY A 385 -16.55 5.44 -2.73
C GLY A 385 -16.72 4.75 -4.09
N ARG A 386 -17.95 4.43 -4.49
CA ARG A 386 -18.27 3.89 -5.82
C ARG A 386 -17.87 4.87 -6.91
N TRP A 387 -18.26 6.14 -6.79
CA TRP A 387 -17.92 7.15 -7.79
C TRP A 387 -16.41 7.41 -7.91
N TYR A 388 -15.65 7.37 -6.81
CA TYR A 388 -14.19 7.42 -6.89
C TYR A 388 -13.61 6.25 -7.70
N ASN A 389 -14.18 5.05 -7.57
CA ASN A 389 -13.74 3.89 -8.36
C ASN A 389 -14.11 4.06 -9.84
N CYS A 390 -15.33 4.53 -10.14
CA CYS A 390 -15.77 4.81 -11.52
C CYS A 390 -14.89 5.88 -12.19
N VAL A 391 -14.58 6.97 -11.49
CA VAL A 391 -13.67 8.02 -11.99
C VAL A 391 -12.26 7.46 -12.20
N ARG A 392 -11.76 6.57 -11.31
CA ARG A 392 -10.44 5.95 -11.50
C ARG A 392 -10.39 5.06 -12.75
N TRP A 393 -11.44 4.29 -13.02
CA TRP A 393 -11.59 3.54 -14.27
C TRP A 393 -11.58 4.49 -15.47
N TYR A 394 -12.44 5.51 -15.44
CA TYR A 394 -12.57 6.51 -16.50
C TYR A 394 -11.23 7.19 -16.81
N GLU A 395 -10.50 7.64 -15.79
CA GLU A 395 -9.18 8.25 -15.91
C GLU A 395 -8.17 7.36 -16.63
N ALA A 396 -8.00 6.12 -16.13
CA ALA A 396 -6.99 5.21 -16.64
C ALA A 396 -7.28 4.84 -18.11
N LEU A 397 -8.55 4.59 -18.44
CA LEU A 397 -8.96 4.20 -19.79
C LEU A 397 -8.88 5.38 -20.78
N LYS A 398 -9.33 6.58 -20.40
CA LYS A 398 -9.22 7.78 -21.27
C LYS A 398 -7.76 8.16 -21.53
N ARG A 399 -6.91 8.19 -20.49
CA ARG A 399 -5.48 8.57 -20.61
C ARG A 399 -4.65 7.60 -21.45
N THR A 400 -5.11 6.37 -21.58
CA THR A 400 -4.45 5.33 -22.38
C THR A 400 -5.11 5.12 -23.74
N SER A 401 -6.18 5.87 -24.04
CA SER A 401 -6.98 5.76 -25.26
C SER A 401 -7.55 4.34 -25.46
N PHE A 402 -7.98 3.71 -24.37
CA PHE A 402 -8.66 2.42 -24.43
C PHE A 402 -9.99 2.56 -25.20
N PRO A 403 -10.30 1.66 -26.15
CA PRO A 403 -11.54 1.70 -26.90
C PRO A 403 -12.71 1.18 -26.06
N VAL A 404 -13.33 2.06 -25.28
CA VAL A 404 -14.48 1.73 -24.42
C VAL A 404 -15.67 1.30 -25.28
N GLN A 405 -16.27 0.18 -24.93
CA GLN A 405 -17.47 -0.37 -25.55
C GLN A 405 -18.43 -0.81 -24.44
N PHE A 406 -19.73 -0.66 -24.70
CA PHE A 406 -20.79 -1.13 -23.80
C PHE A 406 -21.63 -2.17 -24.53
N ASP A 407 -22.13 -3.16 -23.79
CA ASP A 407 -22.99 -4.18 -24.37
C ASP A 407 -24.25 -3.53 -24.98
N ARG A 408 -24.74 -4.09 -26.08
CA ARG A 408 -25.99 -3.59 -26.68
C ARG A 408 -27.15 -4.00 -25.78
N GLU A 409 -28.04 -3.06 -25.46
CA GLU A 409 -29.32 -3.35 -24.82
C GLU A 409 -29.97 -4.56 -25.50
N ALA A 410 -30.24 -5.60 -24.70
CA ALA A 410 -30.97 -6.76 -25.18
C ALA A 410 -32.36 -6.28 -25.60
N LYS A 411 -32.57 -6.10 -26.91
CA LYS A 411 -33.90 -5.84 -27.46
C LYS A 411 -34.81 -6.95 -26.95
N ARG A 412 -35.72 -6.61 -26.02
CA ARG A 412 -36.82 -7.49 -25.62
C ARG A 412 -37.54 -7.89 -26.91
N GLN A 413 -37.38 -9.15 -27.33
CA GLN A 413 -38.24 -9.73 -28.35
C GLN A 413 -39.66 -9.66 -27.78
N ARG A 414 -40.49 -8.78 -28.35
CA ARG A 414 -41.94 -8.90 -28.20
C ARG A 414 -42.30 -10.27 -28.77
N ILE A 415 -42.65 -11.19 -27.90
CA ILE A 415 -43.42 -12.37 -28.29
C ILE A 415 -44.81 -11.80 -28.62
N GLU A 416 -45.12 -11.73 -29.92
CA GLU A 416 -46.48 -11.48 -30.42
C GLU A 416 -47.34 -12.74 -30.26
#